data_AF-A0A1Q4X0V8-F1
#
_entry.id   AF-A0A1Q4X0V8-F1
#
_cell.length_a   1.000
_cell.length_b   1.000
_cell.length_c   1.000
_cell.angle_alpha   90.00
_cell.angle_beta   90.00
_cell.angle_gamma   90.00
#
_symmetry.space_group_name_H-M   'P 1'
#
loop_
_entity.id
_entity.type
_entity.pdbx_description
1 polymer ?
#
loop_
_entity_poly.entity_id
_entity_poly.type
_entity_poly.pdbx_seq_one_letter_code
_entity_poly.pdbx_strand_id
1 'polypeptide(L)'
;ARGGGGRDPGGRTVIEHGVVEKVAAQAVREVPGARLVRSRATRARISGDIVLLRLRVGIHYPRSAREVAARVRGHVRQRVERITGKRVRHIDIEIAELVR
;
A
#
# COMPACT_ATOMS: atom_id res chain seq x y z
N ALA A 1 -35.76 -29.80 -22.93
CA ALA A 1 -34.54 -29.00 -23.16
C ALA A 1 -34.30 -28.09 -21.95
N ARG A 2 -33.22 -28.28 -21.18
CA ARG A 2 -32.85 -27.39 -20.07
C ARG A 2 -31.64 -26.57 -20.52
N GLY A 3 -31.84 -25.26 -20.70
CA GLY A 3 -30.78 -24.32 -21.05
C GLY A 3 -29.76 -24.24 -19.93
N GLY A 4 -28.51 -24.60 -20.24
CA GLY A 4 -27.37 -24.36 -19.36
C GLY A 4 -27.09 -22.87 -19.31
N GLY A 5 -27.44 -22.24 -18.19
CA GLY A 5 -26.99 -20.88 -17.89
C GLY A 5 -25.47 -20.88 -17.76
N GLY A 6 -24.78 -20.46 -18.81
CA GLY A 6 -23.34 -20.23 -18.77
C GLY A 6 -23.06 -19.18 -17.70
N ARG A 7 -22.36 -19.55 -16.63
CA ARG A 7 -21.81 -18.59 -15.69
C ARG A 7 -20.84 -17.71 -16.48
N ASP A 8 -21.05 -16.41 -16.41
CA ASP A 8 -20.10 -15.42 -16.90
C ASP A 8 -18.71 -15.77 -16.29
N PRO A 9 -17.66 -15.97 -17.10
CA PRO A 9 -16.34 -16.39 -16.61
C PRO A 9 -15.70 -15.39 -15.63
N GLY A 10 -16.30 -14.22 -15.45
CA GLY A 10 -15.85 -13.16 -14.57
C GLY A 10 -15.09 -12.09 -15.34
N GLY A 11 -15.32 -10.82 -14.98
CA GLY A 11 -14.62 -9.70 -15.59
C GLY A 11 -13.13 -9.67 -15.23
N ARG A 12 -12.29 -9.27 -16.18
CA ARG A 12 -10.85 -9.05 -15.95
C ARG A 12 -10.63 -7.64 -15.40
N THR A 13 -10.15 -7.51 -14.16
CA THR A 13 -9.74 -6.23 -13.59
C THR A 13 -8.24 -6.04 -13.72
N VAL A 14 -7.82 -4.91 -14.30
CA VAL A 14 -6.41 -4.49 -14.33
C VAL A 14 -6.15 -3.53 -13.18
N ILE A 15 -5.21 -3.89 -12.30
CA ILE A 15 -4.82 -3.06 -11.17
C ILE A 15 -3.62 -2.20 -11.59
N GLU A 16 -3.91 -0.94 -11.90
CA GLU A 16 -2.90 0.07 -12.21
C GLU A 16 -2.06 0.45 -10.98
N HIS A 17 -0.84 0.94 -11.23
CA HIS A 17 0.08 1.37 -10.16
C HIS A 17 -0.54 2.42 -9.24
N GLY A 18 -1.36 3.33 -9.77
CA GLY A 18 -2.07 4.33 -8.99
C GLY A 18 -3.06 3.75 -7.98
N VAL A 19 -3.62 2.57 -8.22
CA VAL A 19 -4.49 1.88 -7.25
C VAL A 19 -3.66 1.39 -6.07
N VAL A 20 -2.50 0.77 -6.34
CA VAL A 20 -1.57 0.32 -5.29
C VAL A 20 -1.08 1.50 -4.44
N GLU A 21 -0.74 2.62 -5.09
CA GLU A 21 -0.33 3.85 -4.40
C GLU A 21 -1.42 4.38 -3.47
N LYS A 22 -2.68 4.42 -3.93
CA LYS A 22 -3.83 4.84 -3.11
C LYS A 22 -4.06 3.91 -1.92
N VAL A 23 -3.97 2.60 -2.13
CA VAL A 23 -4.11 1.62 -1.04
C VAL A 23 -2.98 1.77 -0.02
N ALA A 24 -1.74 1.91 -0.48
CA ALA A 24 -0.59 2.13 0.39
C ALA A 24 -0.72 3.44 1.18
N ALA A 25 -1.15 4.52 0.53
CA ALA A 25 -1.40 5.80 1.17
C ALA A 25 -2.45 5.67 2.29
N GLN A 26 -3.58 5.02 1.98
CA GLN A 26 -4.62 4.80 2.97
C GLN A 26 -4.13 3.92 4.13
N ALA A 27 -3.37 2.87 3.84
CA ALA A 27 -2.79 1.99 4.86
C ALA A 27 -1.82 2.75 5.79
N VAL A 28 -0.99 3.66 5.29
CA VAL A 28 -0.12 4.49 6.16
C VAL A 28 -0.96 5.28 7.18
N ARG A 29 -2.10 5.85 6.77
CA ARG A 29 -2.99 6.63 7.65
C ARG A 29 -3.66 5.79 8.73
N GLU A 30 -3.77 4.48 8.53
CA GLU A 30 -4.34 3.55 9.49
C GLU A 30 -3.36 3.20 10.62
N VAL A 31 -2.06 3.52 10.47
CA VAL A 31 -1.05 3.25 11.49
C VAL A 31 -0.92 4.44 12.44
N PRO A 32 -1.21 4.26 13.75
CA PRO A 32 -1.08 5.35 14.71
C PRO A 32 0.36 5.89 14.78
N GLY A 33 0.49 7.22 14.64
CA GLY A 33 1.78 7.91 14.72
C GLY A 33 2.50 8.06 13.37
N ALA A 34 1.94 7.50 12.30
CA ALA A 34 2.40 7.74 10.93
C ALA A 34 1.48 8.74 10.23
N ARG A 35 2.06 9.61 9.41
CA ARG A 35 1.35 10.56 8.56
C ARG A 35 1.96 10.54 7.16
N LEU A 36 1.14 10.70 6.12
CA LEU A 36 1.67 10.96 4.78
C LEU A 36 2.10 12.41 4.63
N VAL A 37 3.24 12.61 3.98
CA VAL A 37 3.65 13.96 3.54
C VAL A 37 2.70 14.48 2.46
N ARG A 38 2.66 15.81 2.28
CA ARG A 38 1.70 16.46 1.37
C ARG A 38 1.93 16.14 -0.12
N SER A 39 3.17 15.88 -0.52
CA SER A 39 3.54 15.73 -1.93
C SER A 39 4.39 14.50 -2.21
N ARG A 40 4.01 13.74 -3.25
CA ARG A 40 4.70 12.52 -3.73
C ARG A 40 5.00 11.53 -2.60
N ALA A 41 4.02 11.29 -1.75
CA ALA A 41 4.17 10.47 -0.56
C ALA A 41 4.27 8.96 -0.87
N THR A 42 3.73 8.53 -2.00
CA THR A 42 3.70 7.13 -2.40
C THR A 42 4.09 6.99 -3.87
N ARG A 43 4.90 5.99 -4.17
CA ARG A 43 5.18 5.56 -5.55
C ARG A 43 5.23 4.05 -5.61
N ALA A 44 4.55 3.47 -6.58
CA ALA A 44 4.56 2.03 -6.84
C ALA A 44 5.20 1.74 -8.20
N ARG A 45 5.96 0.65 -8.26
CA ARG A 45 6.35 0.01 -9.52
C ARG A 45 5.80 -1.40 -9.51
N ILE A 46 5.17 -1.80 -10.61
CA ILE A 46 4.56 -3.11 -10.77
C ILE A 46 5.25 -3.82 -11.92
N SER A 47 5.67 -5.06 -11.68
CA SER A 47 6.18 -5.97 -12.69
C SER A 47 5.45 -7.29 -12.54
N GLY A 48 4.41 -7.49 -13.37
CA GLY A 48 3.45 -8.59 -13.21
C GLY A 48 2.73 -8.52 -11.86
N ASP A 49 3.01 -9.50 -11.00
CA ASP A 49 2.45 -9.58 -9.65
C ASP A 49 3.35 -9.02 -8.56
N ILE A 50 4.58 -8.62 -8.91
CA ILE A 50 5.54 -8.08 -7.95
C ILE A 50 5.35 -6.56 -7.85
N VAL A 51 5.25 -6.07 -6.61
CA VAL A 51 5.16 -4.64 -6.29
C VAL A 51 6.40 -4.21 -5.51
N LEU A 52 6.99 -3.09 -5.96
CA LEU A 52 7.98 -2.32 -5.21
C LEU A 52 7.35 -1.00 -4.79
N LEU A 53 7.41 -0.67 -3.50
CA LEU A 53 6.83 0.54 -2.94
C LEU A 53 7.89 1.46 -2.38
N ARG A 54 7.74 2.76 -2.64
CA ARG A 54 8.45 3.82 -1.93
C ARG A 54 7.45 4.72 -1.22
N LEU A 55 7.67 4.91 0.07
CA LEU A 55 6.80 5.68 0.97
C LEU A 55 7.62 6.81 1.60
N ARG A 56 7.03 8.00 1.67
CA ARG A 56 7.54 9.13 2.44
C ARG A 56 6.56 9.40 3.57
N VAL A 57 7.03 9.22 4.80
CA VAL A 57 6.19 9.19 5.99
C VAL A 57 6.72 10.19 7.01
N GLY A 58 5.82 10.99 7.58
CA GLY A 58 6.08 11.79 8.76
C GLY A 58 5.73 11.03 10.03
N ILE A 59 6.48 11.26 11.11
CA ILE A 59 6.27 10.56 12.40
C ILE A 59 5.99 11.56 13.50
N HIS A 60 5.01 11.24 14.35
CA HIS A 60 4.73 12.00 15.57
C HIS A 60 5.74 11.70 16.68
N TYR A 61 6.46 12.71 17.13
CA TYR A 61 7.33 12.64 18.32
C TYR A 61 6.48 12.46 19.60
N PRO A 62 6.97 11.80 20.69
CA PRO A 62 8.25 11.13 20.90
C PRO A 62 8.32 9.66 20.45
N ARG A 63 7.43 9.17 19.58
CA ARG A 63 7.43 7.74 19.20
C ARG A 63 8.72 7.32 18.48
N SER A 64 9.15 6.09 18.74
CA SER A 64 10.31 5.48 18.07
C SER A 64 10.06 5.38 16.56
N ALA A 65 10.87 6.13 15.78
CA ALA A 65 10.77 6.15 14.33
C ALA A 65 10.91 4.74 13.72
N ARG A 66 11.78 3.91 14.29
CA ARG A 66 12.00 2.52 13.88
C ARG A 66 10.77 1.66 14.10
N GLU A 67 10.12 1.78 15.26
CA GLU A 67 8.93 1.00 15.61
C GLU A 67 7.75 1.37 14.70
N VAL A 68 7.52 2.67 14.50
CA VAL A 68 6.47 3.16 13.59
C VAL A 68 6.75 2.74 12.16
N ALA A 69 8.00 2.84 11.67
CA ALA A 69 8.36 2.37 10.34
C ALA A 69 8.15 0.86 10.17
N ALA A 70 8.43 0.06 11.20
CA ALA A 70 8.16 -1.38 11.18
C ALA A 70 6.66 -1.67 11.10
N ARG A 71 5.84 -0.97 11.88
CA ARG A 71 4.37 -1.07 11.83
C ARG A 71 3.82 -0.66 10.47
N VAL A 72 4.28 0.47 9.92
CA VAL A 72 3.91 0.94 8.58
C VAL A 72 4.28 -0.10 7.52
N ARG A 73 5.50 -0.64 7.55
CA ARG A 73 5.97 -1.66 6.60
C ARG A 73 5.08 -2.91 6.63
N GLY A 74 4.77 -3.41 7.82
CA GLY A 74 3.93 -4.60 8.00
C GLY A 74 2.50 -4.36 7.53
N HIS A 75 1.90 -3.26 7.97
CA HIS A 75 0.50 -2.93 7.68
C HIS A 75 0.26 -2.60 6.20
N VAL A 76 1.14 -1.80 5.59
CA VAL A 76 1.05 -1.48 4.16
C VAL A 76 1.19 -2.73 3.31
N ARG A 77 2.15 -3.62 3.63
CA ARG A 77 2.26 -4.92 2.95
C ARG A 77 0.96 -5.69 3.02
N GLN A 78 0.44 -5.93 4.24
CA GLN A 78 -0.78 -6.69 4.43
C GLN A 78 -1.97 -6.09 3.67
N ARG A 79 -2.18 -4.77 3.76
CA ARG A 79 -3.31 -4.08 3.11
C ARG A 79 -3.22 -4.14 1.58
N VAL A 80 -2.03 -3.90 1.01
CA VAL A 80 -1.82 -3.94 -0.44
C VAL A 80 -2.02 -5.35 -0.97
N GLU A 81 -1.41 -6.36 -0.35
CA GLU A 81 -1.54 -7.76 -0.79
C GLU A 81 -2.99 -8.23 -0.70
N ARG A 82 -3.69 -7.91 0.39
CA ARG A 82 -5.10 -8.28 0.58
C ARG A 82 -6.05 -7.61 -0.41
N ILE A 83 -5.86 -6.33 -0.72
CA ILE A 83 -6.78 -5.58 -1.61
C ILE A 83 -6.51 -5.86 -3.09
N THR A 84 -5.23 -5.97 -3.46
CA THR A 84 -4.83 -6.01 -4.87
C THR A 84 -4.52 -7.42 -5.37
N GLY A 85 -4.34 -8.39 -4.47
CA GLY A 85 -3.88 -9.74 -4.80
C GLY A 85 -2.42 -9.82 -5.24
N LYS A 86 -1.72 -8.68 -5.35
CA LYS A 86 -0.31 -8.62 -5.74
C LYS A 86 0.63 -8.94 -4.57
N ARG A 87 1.90 -9.24 -4.85
CA ARG A 87 2.93 -9.58 -3.87
C ARG A 87 3.88 -8.39 -3.66
N VAL A 88 3.97 -7.88 -2.44
CA VAL A 88 4.87 -6.74 -2.12
C VAL A 88 6.25 -7.24 -1.74
N ARG A 89 7.20 -7.13 -2.67
CA ARG A 89 8.57 -7.62 -2.47
C ARG A 89 9.39 -6.67 -1.60
N HIS A 90 9.38 -5.38 -1.90
CA HIS A 90 10.18 -4.38 -1.19
C HIS A 90 9.35 -3.13 -0.85
N ILE A 91 9.65 -2.53 0.30
CA ILE A 91 9.08 -1.26 0.74
C ILE A 91 10.21 -0.38 1.25
N ASP A 92 10.50 0.70 0.53
CA ASP A 92 11.39 1.75 0.96
C ASP A 92 10.60 2.78 1.77
N ILE A 93 11.05 3.09 2.99
CA ILE A 93 10.39 4.07 3.85
C ILE A 93 11.39 5.19 4.15
N GLU A 94 11.07 6.38 3.67
CA GLU A 94 11.79 7.61 3.93
C GLU A 94 11.06 8.40 5.03
N ILE A 95 11.76 8.69 6.13
CA ILE A 95 11.24 9.54 7.21
C ILE A 95 11.45 10.98 6.76
N ALA A 96 10.38 11.65 6.32
CA ALA A 96 10.50 12.95 5.66
C ALA A 96 10.24 14.13 6.62
N GLU A 97 9.46 13.94 7.68
CA GLU A 97 9.10 15.00 8.63
C GLU A 97 8.96 14.41 10.04
N LEU A 98 9.38 15.16 11.06
CA LEU A 98 9.06 14.90 12.47
C LEU A 98 7.98 15.89 12.90
N VAL A 99 6.79 15.38 13.17
CA VAL A 99 5.63 16.20 13.51
C VAL A 99 5.54 16.26 15.03
N ARG A 100 5.48 17.48 15.57
CA ARG A 100 5.27 17.72 17.00
C ARG A 100 3.80 17.51 17.37
#